data_AF-A0A1A8AWT0-F1
#
_entry.id   AF-A0A1A8AWT0-F1
#
_cell.length_a   1.000
_cell.length_b   1.000
_cell.length_c   1.000
_cell.angle_alpha   90.00
_cell.angle_beta   90.00
_cell.angle_gamma   90.00
#
_symmetry.space_group_name_H-M   'P 1'
#
loop_
_entity.id
_entity.type
_entity.pdbx_description
1 polymer ?
#
loop_
_entity_poly.entity_id
_entity_poly.type
_entity_poly.pdbx_seq_one_letter_code
_entity_poly.pdbx_strand_id
1 'polypeptide(L)' 'MSRDRFITTMASLQFVNKDIRAERVQTNRFAAISDIWSCFTKNCAASFSRGQHITINKQLFPTK' A
#
# COMPACT_ATOMS: atom_id res chain seq x y z
N MET A 1 -7.52 -23.06 2.71
CA MET A 1 -8.69 -22.17 2.88
C MET A 1 -9.71 -22.52 1.80
N SER A 2 -11.02 -22.54 2.08
CA SER A 2 -12.01 -22.81 1.03
C SER A 2 -12.08 -21.64 0.04
N ARG A 3 -12.56 -21.90 -1.19
CA ARG A 3 -12.76 -20.88 -2.22
C ARG A 3 -13.65 -19.75 -1.72
N ASP A 4 -14.76 -20.08 -1.07
CA ASP A 4 -15.71 -19.09 -0.57
C ASP A 4 -15.08 -18.22 0.50
N ARG A 5 -14.35 -18.84 1.44
CA ARG A 5 -13.62 -18.09 2.47
C ARG A 5 -12.56 -17.17 1.86
N PHE A 6 -11.85 -17.61 0.81
CA PHE A 6 -10.90 -16.76 0.08
C PHE A 6 -11.55 -15.53 -0.54
N ILE A 7 -12.65 -15.72 -1.27
CA ILE A 7 -13.38 -14.63 -1.92
C ILE A 7 -13.88 -13.63 -0.86
N THR A 8 -14.49 -14.12 0.21
CA THR A 8 -15.00 -13.26 1.29
C THR A 8 -13.88 -12.48 1.97
N THR A 9 -12.75 -13.13 2.30
CA THR A 9 -11.60 -12.45 2.91
C THR A 9 -11.07 -11.36 1.99
N MET A 10 -10.79 -11.67 0.73
CA MET A 10 -10.25 -10.70 -0.24
C MET A 10 -11.16 -9.49 -0.42
N ALA A 11 -12.48 -9.69 -0.48
CA ALA A 11 -13.46 -8.61 -0.61
C ALA A 11 -13.55 -7.70 0.63
N SER A 12 -13.19 -8.22 1.80
CA SER A 12 -13.26 -7.49 3.08
C SER A 12 -11.96 -6.79 3.50
N LEU A 13 -10.86 -6.95 2.75
CA LEU A 13 -9.57 -6.36 3.10
C LEU A 13 -9.64 -4.82 3.09
N GLN A 14 -9.24 -4.22 4.20
CA GLN A 14 -9.12 -2.76 4.33
C GLN A 14 -7.87 -2.42 5.12
N PHE A 15 -7.15 -1.40 4.65
CA PHE A 15 -5.85 -1.00 5.20
C PHE A 15 -5.88 0.39 5.84
N VAL A 16 -7.09 0.94 6.02
CA VAL A 16 -7.33 2.23 6.64
C VAL A 16 -8.48 2.10 7.64
N ASN A 17 -8.39 2.82 8.76
CA ASN A 17 -9.51 2.95 9.67
C ASN A 17 -10.64 3.75 8.98
N LYS A 18 -11.83 3.13 8.88
CA LYS A 18 -13.01 3.71 8.24
C LYS A 18 -13.43 5.04 8.86
N ASP A 19 -13.29 5.19 10.17
CA ASP A 19 -13.82 6.32 10.92
C ASP A 19 -13.09 7.63 10.58
N ILE A 20 -11.80 7.54 10.28
CA ILE A 20 -10.94 8.69 9.94
C ILE A 20 -10.69 8.82 8.43
N ARG A 21 -11.18 7.88 7.62
CA ARG A 21 -10.88 7.82 6.19
C ARG A 21 -11.40 9.05 5.45
N ALA A 22 -12.62 9.49 5.78
CA ALA A 22 -13.27 10.62 5.10
C ALA A 22 -12.47 11.93 5.27
N GLU A 23 -11.96 12.19 6.48
CA GLU A 23 -11.11 13.33 6.78
C GLU A 23 -9.74 13.21 6.09
N ARG A 24 -9.09 12.05 6.22
CA ARG A 24 -7.74 11.83 5.65
C ARG A 24 -7.71 11.93 4.12
N VAL A 25 -8.77 11.53 3.42
CA VAL A 25 -8.81 11.63 1.95
C VAL A 25 -8.79 13.08 1.45
N GLN A 26 -9.24 14.03 2.27
CA GLN A 26 -9.21 15.46 1.91
C GLN A 26 -7.79 15.98 1.72
N THR A 27 -6.85 15.50 2.55
CA THR A 27 -5.43 15.92 2.51
C THR A 27 -4.52 14.90 1.82
N ASN A 28 -4.90 13.63 1.82
CA ASN A 28 -4.14 12.54 1.24
C ASN A 28 -5.04 11.61 0.40
N ARG A 29 -5.03 11.81 -0.92
CA ARG A 29 -5.78 10.95 -1.86
C ARG A 29 -5.36 9.47 -1.81
N PHE A 30 -4.20 9.16 -1.25
CA PHE A 30 -3.65 7.81 -1.07
C PHE A 30 -3.89 7.25 0.34
N ALA A 31 -4.71 7.90 1.17
CA ALA A 31 -4.95 7.56 2.57
C ALA A 31 -5.42 6.11 2.80
N ALA A 32 -6.03 5.46 1.81
CA ALA A 32 -6.52 4.11 1.93
C ALA A 32 -5.40 3.07 2.19
N ILE A 33 -4.18 3.35 1.75
CA ILE A 33 -3.03 2.44 1.88
C ILE A 33 -1.73 3.16 2.31
N SER A 34 -1.79 4.45 2.63
CA SER A 34 -0.62 5.28 2.93
C SER A 34 0.26 4.72 4.05
N ASP A 35 -0.38 4.21 5.10
CA ASP A 35 0.31 3.79 6.32
C ASP A 35 1.10 2.51 6.04
N ILE A 36 0.48 1.53 5.37
CA ILE A 36 1.15 0.29 4.96
C ILE A 36 2.23 0.57 3.93
N TRP A 37 1.96 1.45 2.95
CA TRP A 37 2.97 1.82 1.96
C TRP A 37 4.19 2.48 2.60
N SER A 38 3.98 3.34 3.60
CA SER A 38 5.06 3.96 4.36
C SER A 38 5.88 2.91 5.11
N CYS A 39 5.23 1.97 5.81
CA CYS A 39 5.92 0.88 6.49
C CYS A 39 6.71 0.00 5.51
N PHE A 40 6.09 -0.37 4.39
CA PHE A 40 6.73 -1.18 3.34
C PHE A 40 7.99 -0.51 2.80
N THR A 41 7.89 0.75 2.36
CA THR A 41 9.02 1.48 1.77
C THR A 41 10.15 1.74 2.77
N LYS A 42 9.82 2.03 4.04
CA LYS A 42 10.82 2.15 5.12
C LYS A 42 11.56 0.84 5.34
N ASN A 43 10.85 -0.27 5.40
CA ASN A 43 11.46 -1.60 5.58
C ASN A 43 12.36 -1.95 4.40
N CYS A 44 11.95 -1.68 3.16
CA CYS A 44 12.80 -1.87 1.98
C CYS A 44 14.10 -1.06 2.06
N ALA A 45 14.01 0.21 2.48
CA ALA A 45 15.19 1.06 2.62
C ALA A 45 16.12 0.62 3.76
N ALA A 46 15.57 0.12 4.86
CA ALA A 46 16.35 -0.38 5.99
C ALA A 46 17.02 -1.73 5.73
N SER A 47 16.41 -2.57 4.88
CA SER A 47 16.88 -3.94 4.62
C SER A 47 17.97 -4.03 3.56
N PHE A 48 18.27 -2.93 2.86
CA PHE A 48 19.21 -2.95 1.73
C PHE A 48 20.07 -1.68 1.68
N SER A 49 21.39 -1.85 1.78
CA SER A 49 22.36 -0.79 1.54
C SER A 49 22.61 -0.64 0.04
N ARG A 50 22.36 0.56 -0.48
CA ARG A 50 22.57 0.85 -1.92
C ARG A 50 24.06 0.96 -2.25
N GLY A 51 24.45 0.49 -3.43
CA GLY A 51 25.77 0.74 -4.01
C GLY A 51 25.89 2.13 -4.64
N GLN A 52 27.02 2.39 -5.30
CA GLN A 52 27.32 3.71 -5.90
C GLN A 52 26.42 4.08 -7.10
N HIS A 53 25.83 3.09 -7.77
CA HIS A 53 25.00 3.31 -8.96
C HIS A 53 23.53 3.03 -8.66
N ILE A 54 22.68 4.03 -8.91
CA ILE A 54 21.23 3.98 -8.72
C ILE A 54 20.55 4.40 -10.03
N THR A 55 19.51 3.67 -10.41
CA THR A 55 18.67 4.02 -11.56
C THR A 55 17.25 4.32 -11.08
N ILE A 56 16.65 5.38 -11.60
CA ILE A 56 15.26 5.77 -11.31
C ILE A 56 14.46 5.61 -12.59
N ASN A 57 13.33 4.89 -12.53
CA ASN A 57 12.41 4.72 -13.64
C ASN A 57 10.96 4.65 -13.13
N LYS A 58 9.99 4.81 -14.03
CA LYS A 58 8.56 4.70 -13.72
C LYS A 58 8.08 3.26 -13.86
N GLN A 59 7.29 2.79 -12.88
CA GLN A 59 6.51 1.55 -12.97
C GLN A 59 5.03 1.92 -12.98
N LEU A 60 4.32 1.54 -14.06
CA LEU A 60 2.88 1.76 -14.17
C LEU A 60 2.14 0.54 -13.61
N PHE A 61 1.18 0.80 -12.72
CA PHE A 61 0.26 -0.22 -12.25
C PHE A 61 -1.01 -0.15 -13.10
N PRO A 62 -1.35 -1.23 -13.83
CA PRO A 62 -2.56 -1.24 -14.64
C PRO A 62 -3.79 -1.24 -13.74
N THR A 63 -4.60 -0.20 -13.85
CA THR A 63 -5.96 -0.14 -13.28
C THR A 63 -6.95 0.01 -14.43
N LYS A 64 -8.13 -0.60 -14.30
CA LYS A 64 -9.23 -0.42 -15.25
C LYS A 64 -9.85 0.97 -15.12
#